data_AF-F2E932-F1
#
_entry.id   AF-F2E932-F1
#
_cell.length_a   1.000
_cell.length_b   1.000
_cell.length_c   1.000
_cell.angle_alpha   90.00
_cell.angle_beta   90.00
_cell.angle_gamma   90.00
#
_symmetry.space_group_name_H-M   'P 1'
#
loop_
_entity.id
_entity.type
_entity.pdbx_description
1 polymer ?
#
loop_
_entity_poly.entity_id
_entity_poly.type
_entity_poly.pdbx_seq_one_letter_code
_entity_poly.pdbx_strand_id
1 'polypeptide(L)'
;PWLPYQYRGAARDAPSLVHLYEASRQPSLFHSQCSLVVDCGFSFTHASPVLQNFTLNYAVRRMDLGGKALTNYLKELVSYRSLNVMDETLLIDDAKEKLCFVSLDVPRDLRLASLSFKDNPFRCSYILPDGITYKKGFVKDLDEARRYCSLPVEGELDKKDGDRDIDKDRKKPELSQNEFALTNERFLVPEMLFHPIDLGMNQAGLAECIVRAAQACHPYIQPVLYQSIILTGGSTLFPRFAERLQRELRPLVPEEYQVKIISQENPILGVWRGGSVLASSPDFDSMCVTKSEYEEMGSARCRRRFFH
;
A
#
# COMPACT_ATOMS: atom_id res chain seq x y z
N PRO A 1 -15.10 18.90 -44.14
CA PRO A 1 -15.98 18.53 -43.01
C PRO A 1 -15.13 18.08 -41.82
N TRP A 2 -14.82 19.01 -40.92
CA TRP A 2 -14.08 18.75 -39.70
C TRP A 2 -15.01 17.97 -38.75
N LEU A 3 -14.67 16.72 -38.45
CA LEU A 3 -15.32 15.98 -37.36
C LEU A 3 -15.13 16.81 -36.08
N PRO A 4 -16.20 17.22 -35.38
CA PRO A 4 -16.05 17.92 -34.12
C PRO A 4 -15.45 16.93 -33.12
N TYR A 5 -14.20 17.17 -32.73
CA TYR A 5 -13.59 16.49 -31.59
C TYR A 5 -14.42 16.83 -30.34
N GLN A 6 -15.36 15.96 -29.97
CA GLN A 6 -16.05 16.04 -28.69
C GLN A 6 -15.05 15.69 -27.59
N TYR A 7 -14.42 16.71 -27.01
CA TYR A 7 -13.73 16.56 -25.73
C TYR A 7 -14.78 16.25 -24.66
N ARG A 8 -14.79 14.99 -24.20
CA ARG A 8 -15.60 14.53 -23.07
C ARG A 8 -14.66 14.35 -21.88
N GLY A 9 -14.87 15.13 -20.83
CA GLY A 9 -14.13 15.01 -19.59
C GLY A 9 -14.95 14.24 -18.57
N ALA A 10 -14.49 13.05 -18.17
CA ALA A 10 -14.95 12.42 -16.94
C ALA A 10 -14.17 13.05 -15.79
N ALA A 11 -14.69 14.12 -15.20
CA ALA A 11 -14.01 14.85 -14.14
C ALA A 11 -14.38 14.26 -12.77
N ARG A 12 -13.45 13.51 -12.18
CA ARG A 12 -13.39 13.18 -10.74
C ARG A 12 -14.39 12.13 -10.24
N ASP A 13 -14.69 11.11 -11.02
CA ASP A 13 -15.05 9.84 -10.38
C ASP A 13 -13.83 9.37 -9.60
N ALA A 14 -13.99 9.23 -8.28
CA ALA A 14 -12.86 8.89 -7.43
C ALA A 14 -12.22 7.58 -7.93
N PRO A 15 -10.89 7.42 -7.87
CA PRO A 15 -10.19 6.19 -8.26
C PRO A 15 -10.91 4.92 -7.75
N SER A 16 -11.55 5.02 -6.58
CA SER A 16 -12.41 4.00 -5.98
C SER A 16 -13.54 3.49 -6.87
N LEU A 17 -14.27 4.34 -7.61
CA LEU A 17 -15.34 3.88 -8.52
C LEU A 17 -14.76 3.05 -9.65
N VAL A 18 -13.64 3.50 -10.17
CA VAL A 18 -12.95 2.86 -11.27
C VAL A 18 -12.44 1.47 -10.83
N HIS A 19 -11.89 1.37 -9.62
CA HIS A 19 -11.51 0.08 -9.04
C HIS A 19 -12.69 -0.86 -8.82
N LEU A 20 -13.87 -0.34 -8.48
CA LEU A 20 -15.08 -1.16 -8.35
C LEU A 20 -15.43 -1.81 -9.70
N TYR A 21 -15.33 -1.09 -10.81
CA TYR A 21 -15.59 -1.63 -12.16
C TYR A 21 -14.57 -2.70 -12.60
N GLU A 22 -13.33 -2.63 -12.14
CA GLU A 22 -12.40 -3.74 -12.35
C GLU A 22 -12.77 -4.93 -11.46
N ALA A 23 -13.05 -4.67 -10.18
CA ALA A 23 -13.40 -5.69 -9.20
C ALA A 23 -14.71 -6.40 -9.55
N SER A 24 -15.65 -5.74 -10.23
CA SER A 24 -16.90 -6.33 -10.72
C SER A 24 -16.70 -7.42 -11.78
N ARG A 25 -15.50 -7.55 -12.35
CA ARG A 25 -15.16 -8.69 -13.23
C ARG A 25 -15.03 -10.00 -12.46
N GLN A 26 -14.84 -9.95 -11.14
CA GLN A 26 -14.88 -11.14 -10.29
C GLN A 26 -16.35 -11.44 -9.91
N PRO A 27 -16.92 -12.58 -10.32
CA PRO A 27 -18.35 -12.86 -10.15
C PRO A 27 -18.80 -12.97 -8.68
N SER A 28 -17.86 -13.14 -7.74
CA SER A 28 -18.14 -13.22 -6.30
C SER A 28 -18.45 -11.87 -5.64
N LEU A 29 -18.12 -10.75 -6.29
CA LEU A 29 -18.25 -9.39 -5.75
C LEU A 29 -19.60 -8.74 -6.03
N PHE A 30 -20.29 -9.15 -7.09
CA PHE A 30 -21.48 -8.45 -7.59
C PHE A 30 -22.77 -8.70 -6.81
N HIS A 31 -22.75 -9.55 -5.78
CA HIS A 31 -23.94 -9.77 -4.94
C HIS A 31 -24.23 -8.58 -4.01
N SER A 32 -23.21 -7.79 -3.68
CA SER A 32 -23.35 -6.62 -2.82
C SER A 32 -22.97 -5.38 -3.60
N GLN A 33 -23.94 -4.53 -3.92
CA GLN A 33 -23.72 -3.22 -4.56
C GLN A 33 -22.98 -2.22 -3.63
N CYS A 34 -22.28 -2.69 -2.61
CA CYS A 34 -21.62 -1.89 -1.59
C CYS A 34 -20.24 -2.46 -1.29
N SER A 35 -19.22 -1.60 -1.32
CA SER A 35 -17.83 -1.97 -1.06
C SER A 35 -17.06 -0.80 -0.47
N LEU A 36 -15.99 -1.09 0.26
CA LEU A 36 -15.04 -0.11 0.75
C LEU A 36 -13.75 -0.24 -0.05
N VAL A 37 -13.40 0.79 -0.83
CA VAL A 37 -12.15 0.78 -1.59
C VAL A 37 -11.07 1.50 -0.81
N VAL A 38 -9.94 0.82 -0.61
CA VAL A 38 -8.76 1.33 0.09
C VAL A 38 -7.62 1.47 -0.92
N ASP A 39 -7.36 2.70 -1.34
CA ASP A 39 -6.31 3.05 -2.29
C ASP A 39 -5.07 3.54 -1.54
N CYS A 40 -4.03 2.71 -1.47
CA CYS A 40 -2.73 3.04 -0.90
C CYS A 40 -1.77 3.47 -2.00
N GLY A 41 -1.85 4.75 -2.37
CA GLY A 41 -1.10 5.33 -3.49
C GLY A 41 0.33 5.76 -3.15
N PHE A 42 0.92 6.56 -4.04
CA PHE A 42 2.26 7.10 -3.87
C PHE A 42 2.32 8.20 -2.80
N SER A 43 1.42 9.19 -2.81
CA SER A 43 1.49 10.30 -1.85
C SER A 43 0.56 10.14 -0.66
N PHE A 44 -0.60 9.52 -0.87
CA PHE A 44 -1.70 9.50 0.09
C PHE A 44 -2.39 8.15 0.05
N THR A 45 -3.10 7.84 1.13
CA THR A 45 -3.96 6.66 1.23
C THR A 45 -5.40 7.09 1.47
N HIS A 46 -6.35 6.52 0.73
CA HIS A 46 -7.77 6.87 0.82
C HIS A 46 -8.61 5.63 1.14
N ALA A 47 -9.52 5.76 2.11
CA ALA A 47 -10.58 4.80 2.37
C ALA A 47 -11.90 5.42 1.89
N SER A 48 -12.48 4.85 0.83
CA SER A 48 -13.62 5.41 0.12
C SER A 48 -14.76 4.38 0.04
N PRO A 49 -15.84 4.55 0.82
CA PRO A 49 -17.01 3.69 0.73
C PRO A 49 -17.82 4.02 -0.52
N VAL A 50 -18.24 2.96 -1.21
CA VAL A 50 -18.98 3.01 -2.47
C VAL A 50 -20.29 2.24 -2.29
N LEU A 51 -21.39 2.84 -2.73
CA LEU A 51 -22.73 2.27 -2.70
C LEU A 51 -23.41 2.52 -4.06
N GLN A 52 -23.85 1.45 -4.71
CA GLN A 52 -24.56 1.48 -6.00
C GLN A 52 -23.82 2.29 -7.07
N ASN A 53 -22.50 2.12 -7.17
CA ASN A 53 -21.61 2.87 -8.08
C ASN A 53 -21.50 4.38 -7.77
N PHE A 54 -21.91 4.82 -6.58
CA PHE A 54 -21.67 6.17 -6.07
C PHE A 54 -20.73 6.15 -4.87
N THR A 55 -19.74 7.04 -4.88
CA THR A 55 -18.88 7.25 -3.72
C THR A 55 -19.57 8.09 -2.67
N LEU A 56 -19.57 7.62 -1.42
CA LEU A 56 -20.10 8.35 -0.28
C LEU A 56 -19.06 9.39 0.18
N ASN A 57 -19.02 10.54 -0.50
CA ASN A 57 -18.00 11.58 -0.32
C ASN A 57 -17.81 12.03 1.14
N TYR A 58 -18.89 12.14 1.92
CA TYR A 58 -18.86 12.54 3.33
C TYR A 58 -18.14 11.52 4.25
N ALA A 59 -18.12 10.26 3.84
CA ALA A 59 -17.52 9.15 4.58
C ALA A 59 -16.10 8.81 4.08
N VAL A 60 -15.64 9.43 3.00
CA VAL A 60 -14.25 9.27 2.54
C VAL A 60 -13.29 9.76 3.62
N ARG A 61 -12.27 8.96 3.91
CA ARG A 61 -11.18 9.32 4.81
C ARG A 61 -9.86 9.24 4.06
N ARG A 62 -8.99 10.20 4.35
CA ARG A 62 -7.66 10.33 3.76
C ARG A 62 -6.62 10.31 4.87
N MET A 63 -5.58 9.54 4.65
CA MET A 63 -4.35 9.53 5.43
C MET A 63 -3.24 10.16 4.60
N ASP A 64 -2.48 11.08 5.18
CA ASP A 64 -1.42 11.81 4.47
C ASP A 64 -0.10 11.02 4.45
N LEU A 65 -0.22 9.70 4.27
CA LEU A 65 0.88 8.76 4.15
C LEU A 65 0.67 7.88 2.91
N GLY A 66 1.76 7.66 2.20
CA GLY A 66 1.83 6.80 1.03
C GLY A 66 3.29 6.44 0.73
N GLY A 67 3.53 5.77 -0.39
CA GLY A 67 4.87 5.30 -0.79
C GLY A 67 5.99 6.36 -0.77
N LYS A 68 5.69 7.64 -1.03
CA LYS A 68 6.64 8.76 -0.99
C LYS A 68 7.16 9.00 0.42
N ALA A 69 6.29 8.98 1.42
CA ALA A 69 6.70 9.15 2.82
C ALA A 69 7.61 7.99 3.25
N LEU A 70 7.27 6.77 2.83
CA LEU A 70 8.08 5.58 3.08
C LEU A 70 9.47 5.67 2.43
N THR A 71 9.52 6.07 1.15
CA THR A 71 10.79 6.24 0.42
C THR A 71 11.64 7.36 1.01
N ASN A 72 11.02 8.48 1.43
CA ASN A 72 11.73 9.56 2.11
C ASN A 72 12.30 9.13 3.47
N TYR A 73 11.52 8.40 4.26
CA TYR A 73 12.00 7.89 5.54
C TYR A 73 13.14 6.89 5.38
N LEU A 74 13.03 5.97 4.40
CA LEU A 74 14.12 5.05 4.09
C LEU A 74 15.39 5.78 3.60
N LYS A 75 15.23 6.84 2.80
CA LYS A 75 16.36 7.70 2.38
C LYS A 75 17.09 8.29 3.58
N GLU A 76 16.35 8.85 4.55
CA GLU A 76 16.93 9.42 5.76
C GLU A 76 17.67 8.37 6.58
N LEU A 77 17.08 7.18 6.78
CA LEU A 77 17.70 6.09 7.54
C LEU A 77 18.97 5.52 6.89
N VAL A 78 19.01 5.41 5.57
CA VAL A 78 20.19 4.94 4.82
C VAL A 78 21.27 6.04 4.81
N SER A 79 20.87 7.29 4.58
CA SER A 79 21.80 8.44 4.54
C SER A 79 22.44 8.73 5.88
N TYR A 80 21.71 8.50 6.98
CA TYR A 80 22.24 8.67 8.33
C TYR A 80 23.27 7.59 8.71
N ARG A 81 23.08 6.34 8.25
CA ARG A 81 23.88 5.19 8.72
C ARG A 81 25.03 4.77 7.81
N SER A 82 24.87 4.86 6.50
CA SER A 82 25.83 4.28 5.56
C SER A 82 26.32 5.25 4.49
N LEU A 83 25.44 5.67 3.58
CA LEU A 83 25.80 6.39 2.36
C LEU A 83 24.75 7.48 2.10
N ASN A 84 25.19 8.70 1.82
CA ASN A 84 24.28 9.80 1.49
C ASN A 84 23.59 9.54 0.14
N VAL A 85 22.32 9.16 0.19
CA VAL A 85 21.47 8.79 -0.96
C VAL A 85 20.28 9.75 -1.11
N MET A 86 20.37 10.96 -0.54
CA MET A 86 19.25 11.90 -0.50
C MET A 86 18.72 12.30 -1.88
N ASP A 87 19.62 12.39 -2.86
CA ASP A 87 19.29 12.71 -4.26
C ASP A 87 18.88 11.46 -5.08
N GLU A 88 19.17 10.26 -4.59
CA GLU A 88 18.97 8.98 -5.28
C GLU A 88 17.59 8.35 -4.99
N THR A 89 16.53 9.12 -5.22
CA THR A 89 15.16 8.70 -4.83
C THR A 89 14.69 7.44 -5.56
N LEU A 90 14.98 7.30 -6.85
CA LEU A 90 14.56 6.13 -7.63
C LEU A 90 15.24 4.84 -7.17
N LEU A 91 16.49 4.96 -6.70
CA LEU A 91 17.27 3.83 -6.23
C LEU A 91 16.73 3.29 -4.91
N ILE A 92 16.37 4.19 -4.01
CA ILE A 92 15.78 3.84 -2.72
C ILE A 92 14.34 3.35 -2.89
N ASP A 93 13.61 3.85 -3.89
CA ASP A 93 12.29 3.34 -4.24
C ASP A 93 12.36 1.89 -4.76
N ASP A 94 13.31 1.58 -5.65
CA ASP A 94 13.55 0.22 -6.14
C ASP A 94 14.02 -0.72 -5.02
N ALA A 95 14.92 -0.27 -4.15
CA ALA A 95 15.34 -1.03 -2.98
C ALA A 95 14.18 -1.29 -2.02
N LYS A 96 13.29 -0.30 -1.79
CA LYS A 96 12.08 -0.44 -0.98
C LYS A 96 11.16 -1.50 -1.56
N GLU A 97 10.85 -1.44 -2.86
CA GLU A 97 9.96 -2.40 -3.52
C GLU A 97 10.51 -3.84 -3.49
N LYS A 98 11.82 -4.02 -3.58
CA LYS A 98 12.45 -5.35 -3.58
C LYS A 98 12.71 -5.93 -2.19
N LEU A 99 13.04 -5.08 -1.21
CA LEU A 99 13.52 -5.54 0.10
C LEU A 99 12.49 -5.39 1.21
N CYS A 100 11.62 -4.39 1.17
CA CYS A 100 10.70 -4.13 2.27
C CYS A 100 9.49 -5.07 2.26
N PHE A 101 8.97 -5.35 3.43
CA PHE A 101 7.81 -6.23 3.62
C PHE A 101 7.04 -5.82 4.87
N VAL A 102 5.79 -6.24 4.97
CA VAL A 102 4.97 -5.98 6.16
C VAL A 102 5.17 -7.11 7.17
N SER A 103 5.60 -6.74 8.37
CA SER A 103 5.71 -7.70 9.48
C SER A 103 4.32 -8.05 10.03
N LEU A 104 4.14 -9.30 10.44
CA LEU A 104 3.01 -9.73 11.26
C LEU A 104 3.33 -9.61 12.75
N ASP A 105 4.54 -9.48 13.22
CA ASP A 105 4.75 -9.29 14.67
C ASP A 105 5.99 -8.45 14.85
N VAL A 106 5.77 -7.13 14.91
CA VAL A 106 6.86 -6.16 14.99
C VAL A 106 7.70 -6.38 16.25
N PRO A 107 7.12 -6.54 17.46
CA PRO A 107 7.92 -6.88 18.65
C PRO A 107 8.80 -8.11 18.49
N ARG A 108 8.29 -9.19 17.88
CA ARG A 108 9.08 -10.41 17.64
C ARG A 108 10.15 -10.22 16.59
N ASP A 109 9.81 -9.59 15.47
CA ASP A 109 10.75 -9.36 14.38
C ASP A 109 11.85 -8.39 14.81
N LEU A 110 11.56 -7.43 15.69
CA LEU A 110 12.58 -6.60 16.34
C LEU A 110 13.55 -7.41 17.20
N ARG A 111 13.05 -8.37 17.99
CA ARG A 111 13.92 -9.27 18.78
C ARG A 111 14.83 -10.10 17.87
N LEU A 112 14.28 -10.68 16.81
CA LEU A 112 15.06 -11.45 15.82
C LEU A 112 16.05 -10.56 15.05
N ALA A 113 15.68 -9.31 14.76
CA ALA A 113 16.57 -8.34 14.12
C ALA A 113 17.71 -7.87 15.04
N SER A 114 17.55 -8.00 16.36
CA SER A 114 18.60 -7.68 17.35
C SER A 114 19.67 -8.76 17.49
N LEU A 115 19.45 -9.94 16.89
CA LEU A 115 20.43 -11.04 16.89
C LEU A 115 21.72 -10.66 16.17
N SER A 116 22.77 -11.43 16.44
CA SER A 116 24.09 -11.25 15.86
C SER A 116 24.06 -11.28 14.33
N PHE A 117 25.06 -10.63 13.71
CA PHE A 117 25.14 -10.39 12.27
C PHE A 117 24.92 -11.63 11.39
N LYS A 118 25.39 -12.81 11.83
CA LYS A 118 25.28 -14.07 11.08
C LYS A 118 23.90 -14.73 11.20
N ASP A 119 23.18 -14.45 12.28
CA ASP A 119 21.93 -15.13 12.63
C ASP A 119 20.70 -14.28 12.31
N ASN A 120 20.89 -13.03 11.86
CA ASN A 120 19.80 -12.11 11.55
C ASN A 120 19.16 -12.45 10.18
N PRO A 121 17.90 -12.94 10.15
CA PRO A 121 17.25 -13.37 8.91
C PRO A 121 16.79 -12.19 8.04
N PHE A 122 16.78 -10.96 8.58
CA PHE A 122 16.29 -9.78 7.88
C PHE A 122 17.39 -8.98 7.21
N ARG A 123 18.67 -9.25 7.52
CA ARG A 123 19.78 -8.52 6.95
C ARG A 123 19.92 -8.82 5.45
N CYS A 124 19.92 -7.78 4.62
CA CYS A 124 20.20 -7.89 3.18
C CYS A 124 21.00 -6.69 2.68
N SER A 125 21.93 -6.94 1.75
CA SER A 125 22.68 -5.89 1.05
C SER A 125 22.05 -5.57 -0.31
N TYR A 126 21.99 -4.28 -0.62
CA TYR A 126 21.63 -3.75 -1.93
C TYR A 126 22.87 -3.13 -2.58
N ILE A 127 23.17 -3.56 -3.80
CA ILE A 127 24.33 -3.10 -4.58
C ILE A 127 23.90 -1.91 -5.45
N LEU A 128 24.62 -0.80 -5.31
CA LEU A 128 24.41 0.43 -6.08
C LEU A 128 24.89 0.23 -7.53
N PRO A 129 24.28 0.92 -8.51
CA PRO A 129 24.75 0.89 -9.88
C PRO A 129 26.06 1.65 -10.03
N ASP A 130 27.09 0.98 -10.54
CA ASP A 130 28.42 1.58 -10.77
C ASP A 130 28.52 2.38 -12.08
N GLY A 131 27.47 2.37 -12.91
CA GLY A 131 27.42 3.04 -14.22
C GLY A 131 28.25 2.39 -15.32
N ILE A 132 29.26 1.59 -14.95
CA ILE A 132 30.12 0.84 -15.88
C ILE A 132 29.60 -0.59 -16.03
N THR A 133 29.62 -1.36 -14.93
CA THR A 133 29.26 -2.79 -14.92
C THR A 133 27.75 -2.99 -14.83
N TYR A 134 27.11 -2.22 -13.94
CA TYR A 134 25.69 -2.32 -13.66
C TYR A 134 25.03 -0.96 -13.82
N LYS A 135 24.06 -0.87 -14.74
CA LYS A 135 23.28 0.34 -14.98
C LYS A 135 22.10 0.48 -14.00
N LYS A 136 21.73 -0.59 -13.32
CA LYS A 136 20.70 -0.64 -12.29
C LYS A 136 21.22 -1.38 -11.07
N GLY A 137 20.83 -0.91 -9.89
CA GLY A 137 21.13 -1.63 -8.65
C GLY A 137 20.35 -2.93 -8.56
N PHE A 138 20.85 -3.84 -7.72
CA PHE A 138 20.23 -5.14 -7.51
C PHE A 138 20.50 -5.65 -6.09
N VAL A 139 19.66 -6.58 -5.67
CA VAL A 139 19.80 -7.25 -4.38
C VAL A 139 20.90 -8.30 -4.48
N LYS A 140 21.86 -8.28 -3.55
CA LYS A 140 23.02 -9.17 -3.56
C LYS A 140 22.64 -10.64 -3.51
N ASP A 141 21.70 -10.98 -2.63
CA ASP A 141 21.16 -12.32 -2.48
C ASP A 141 19.63 -12.23 -2.29
N LEU A 142 18.90 -12.73 -3.30
CA LEU A 142 17.44 -12.74 -3.31
C LEU A 142 16.85 -13.78 -2.34
N ASP A 143 17.58 -14.87 -2.10
CA ASP A 143 17.14 -15.91 -1.17
C ASP A 143 17.27 -15.37 0.26
N GLU A 144 18.33 -14.62 0.57
CA GLU A 144 18.46 -13.82 1.79
C GLU A 144 17.29 -12.85 1.99
N ALA A 145 16.94 -12.13 0.93
CA ALA A 145 15.82 -11.20 0.97
C ALA A 145 14.49 -11.90 1.28
N ARG A 146 14.34 -13.19 0.95
CA ARG A 146 13.12 -13.97 1.17
C ARG A 146 13.17 -14.86 2.42
N ARG A 147 14.26 -14.89 3.20
CA ARG A 147 14.36 -15.69 4.43
C ARG A 147 13.25 -15.41 5.44
N TYR A 148 12.72 -14.18 5.47
CA TYR A 148 11.60 -13.86 6.35
C TYR A 148 10.29 -14.60 5.98
N CYS A 149 10.15 -15.05 4.73
CA CYS A 149 8.98 -15.78 4.24
C CYS A 149 8.82 -17.15 4.90
N SER A 150 9.93 -17.81 5.22
CA SER A 150 9.96 -19.15 5.85
C SER A 150 9.99 -19.12 7.38
N LEU A 151 9.99 -17.93 8.00
CA LEU A 151 9.88 -17.82 9.45
C LEU A 151 8.47 -18.25 9.90
N PRO A 152 8.35 -19.10 10.94
CA PRO A 152 7.05 -19.52 11.44
C PRO A 152 6.23 -18.31 11.89
N VAL A 153 4.98 -18.18 11.44
CA VAL A 153 3.99 -17.30 12.09
C VAL A 153 3.59 -17.99 13.40
N GLU A 154 3.30 -17.26 14.49
CA GLU A 154 3.18 -17.80 15.87
C GLU A 154 2.59 -19.23 15.97
N GLY A 155 3.30 -20.12 16.68
CA GLY A 155 2.91 -21.50 16.96
C GLY A 155 4.04 -22.52 17.04
N GLU A 156 5.20 -22.25 16.42
CA GLU A 156 6.32 -23.21 16.36
C GLU A 156 7.68 -22.56 16.69
N LEU A 157 7.88 -22.16 17.94
CA LEU A 157 9.21 -21.91 18.48
C LEU A 157 9.32 -22.68 19.79
N ASP A 158 9.50 -23.99 19.66
CA ASP A 158 10.08 -24.78 20.73
C ASP A 158 11.49 -24.24 21.02
N LYS A 159 11.71 -23.90 22.29
CA LYS A 159 12.99 -23.45 22.81
C LYS A 159 14.06 -24.50 22.49
N LYS A 160 14.97 -24.16 21.57
CA LYS A 160 16.33 -24.68 21.62
C LYS A 160 17.24 -23.57 22.09
N ASP A 161 17.25 -23.36 23.40
CA ASP A 161 18.41 -22.80 24.10
C ASP A 161 19.56 -23.78 23.89
N GLY A 162 20.38 -23.49 22.89
CA GLY A 162 21.62 -24.18 22.60
C GLY A 162 22.74 -23.17 22.66
N ASP A 163 23.24 -22.94 23.86
CA ASP A 163 24.48 -22.23 24.12
C ASP A 163 25.58 -22.84 23.26
N ARG A 164 26.13 -22.03 22.34
CA ARG A 164 27.28 -22.40 21.51
C ARG A 164 28.24 -21.22 21.51
N ASP A 165 29.15 -21.26 22.47
CA ASP A 165 30.42 -20.56 22.45
C ASP A 165 31.17 -20.85 21.15
N ILE A 166 31.26 -19.87 20.24
CA ILE A 166 32.22 -19.90 19.13
C ILE A 166 32.75 -18.48 18.83
N ASP A 167 33.95 -18.27 19.38
CA ASP A 167 35.16 -17.70 18.81
C ASP A 167 35.23 -16.26 18.28
N LYS A 168 36.26 -15.57 18.79
CA LYS A 168 36.65 -14.20 18.50
C LYS A 168 37.49 -14.17 17.22
N ASP A 169 36.86 -13.84 16.09
CA ASP A 169 37.59 -13.23 14.98
C ASP A 169 36.73 -12.20 14.26
N ARG A 170 36.75 -10.98 14.81
CA ARG A 170 36.09 -9.80 14.24
C ARG A 170 36.98 -9.22 13.13
N LYS A 171 36.75 -9.65 11.89
CA LYS A 171 36.99 -8.78 10.73
C LYS A 171 35.70 -7.98 10.48
N LYS A 172 35.75 -6.67 10.69
CA LYS A 172 34.74 -5.77 10.12
C LYS A 172 34.74 -6.04 8.61
N PRO A 173 33.64 -6.47 7.99
CA PRO A 173 33.58 -6.47 6.53
C PRO A 173 33.76 -5.02 6.10
N GLU A 174 34.79 -4.75 5.30
CA GLU A 174 34.89 -3.50 4.57
C GLU A 174 33.61 -3.39 3.74
N LEU A 175 32.76 -2.40 4.04
CA LEU A 175 31.73 -2.02 3.07
C LEU A 175 32.51 -1.68 1.80
N SER A 176 32.35 -2.47 0.74
CA SER A 176 32.68 -1.96 -0.57
C SER A 176 31.87 -0.68 -0.73
N GLN A 177 32.51 0.38 -1.24
CA GLN A 177 31.96 1.75 -1.27
C GLN A 177 30.62 1.87 -2.03
N ASN A 178 30.16 0.78 -2.65
CA ASN A 178 29.02 0.71 -3.56
C ASN A 178 27.87 -0.20 -3.06
N GLU A 179 27.79 -0.57 -1.78
CA GLU A 179 26.59 -1.26 -1.24
C GLU A 179 26.10 -0.66 0.07
N PHE A 180 24.79 -0.76 0.35
CA PHE A 180 24.21 -0.49 1.65
C PHE A 180 23.41 -1.70 2.15
N ALA A 181 23.39 -1.91 3.47
CA ALA A 181 22.67 -3.00 4.08
C ALA A 181 21.42 -2.50 4.81
N LEU A 182 20.31 -3.20 4.63
CA LEU A 182 19.07 -3.01 5.38
C LEU A 182 18.84 -4.20 6.32
N THR A 183 18.26 -3.91 7.47
CA THR A 183 17.94 -4.86 8.54
C THR A 183 16.49 -4.67 8.97
N ASN A 184 16.25 -4.13 10.17
CA ASN A 184 14.92 -3.83 10.68
C ASN A 184 14.17 -2.75 9.88
N GLU A 185 14.87 -1.90 9.13
CA GLU A 185 14.24 -0.89 8.27
C GLU A 185 13.30 -1.50 7.24
N ARG A 186 13.57 -2.74 6.83
CA ARG A 186 12.78 -3.46 5.82
C ARG A 186 11.32 -3.66 6.24
N PHE A 187 11.05 -3.81 7.54
CA PHE A 187 9.69 -3.95 8.06
C PHE A 187 9.23 -2.73 8.87
N LEU A 188 10.15 -1.95 9.45
CA LEU A 188 9.80 -0.72 10.16
C LEU A 188 9.35 0.40 9.22
N VAL A 189 9.87 0.46 7.99
CA VAL A 189 9.43 1.48 7.03
C VAL A 189 7.95 1.25 6.65
N PRO A 190 7.52 0.06 6.17
CA PRO A 190 6.09 -0.20 5.93
C PRO A 190 5.20 -0.09 7.17
N GLU A 191 5.75 -0.28 8.38
CA GLU A 191 5.01 -0.14 9.64
C GLU A 191 4.42 1.26 9.83
N MET A 192 5.00 2.29 9.22
CA MET A 192 4.46 3.66 9.21
C MET A 192 3.01 3.73 8.71
N LEU A 193 2.57 2.82 7.84
CA LEU A 193 1.19 2.81 7.35
C LEU A 193 0.20 2.31 8.42
N PHE A 194 0.66 1.48 9.36
CA PHE A 194 -0.17 0.87 10.40
C PHE A 194 -0.07 1.64 11.71
N HIS A 195 1.14 2.03 12.13
CA HIS A 195 1.39 2.77 13.36
C HIS A 195 2.27 4.01 13.11
N PRO A 196 1.71 5.10 12.56
CA PRO A 196 2.46 6.35 12.31
C PRO A 196 3.00 7.01 13.58
N ILE A 197 2.28 6.86 14.71
CA ILE A 197 2.57 7.55 15.96
C ILE A 197 3.90 7.11 16.59
N ASP A 198 4.26 5.83 16.42
CA ASP A 198 5.50 5.25 16.94
C ASP A 198 6.74 5.85 16.26
N LEU A 199 6.54 6.53 15.13
CA LEU A 199 7.56 7.17 14.32
C LEU A 199 7.44 8.70 14.35
N GLY A 200 6.72 9.24 15.34
CA GLY A 200 6.61 10.67 15.61
C GLY A 200 5.60 11.41 14.73
N MET A 201 4.76 10.71 13.96
CA MET A 201 3.73 11.32 13.13
C MET A 201 2.38 11.32 13.85
N ASN A 202 1.80 12.50 14.04
CA ASN A 202 0.47 12.64 14.65
C ASN A 202 -0.66 12.35 13.65
N GLN A 203 -0.74 11.11 13.17
CA GLN A 203 -1.77 10.64 12.24
C GLN A 203 -2.31 9.27 12.66
N ALA A 204 -3.57 9.00 12.35
CA ALA A 204 -4.18 7.69 12.52
C ALA A 204 -3.61 6.70 11.51
N GLY A 205 -3.46 5.44 11.91
CA GLY A 205 -3.06 4.35 11.02
C GLY A 205 -4.13 3.98 9.98
N LEU A 206 -3.74 3.12 9.05
CA LEU A 206 -4.62 2.65 7.97
C LEU A 206 -5.90 1.98 8.48
N ALA A 207 -5.78 1.10 9.49
CA ALA A 207 -6.91 0.37 10.05
C ALA A 207 -7.95 1.32 10.67
N GLU A 208 -7.49 2.32 11.44
CA GLU A 208 -8.37 3.36 11.98
C GLU A 208 -9.02 4.20 10.88
N CYS A 209 -8.28 4.54 9.82
CA CYS A 209 -8.81 5.30 8.69
C CYS A 209 -10.01 4.57 8.03
N ILE A 210 -9.87 3.25 7.85
CA ILE A 210 -10.92 2.36 7.33
C ILE A 210 -12.13 2.33 8.27
N VAL A 211 -11.90 2.14 9.56
CA VAL A 211 -12.97 2.07 10.57
C VAL A 211 -13.72 3.40 10.64
N ARG A 212 -13.02 4.54 10.62
CA ARG A 212 -13.66 5.87 10.60
C ARG A 212 -14.46 6.12 9.33
N ALA A 213 -14.03 5.58 8.19
CA ALA A 213 -14.79 5.68 6.94
C ALA A 213 -16.07 4.83 6.98
N ALA A 214 -15.99 3.61 7.47
CA ALA A 214 -17.15 2.74 7.65
C ALA A 214 -18.12 3.29 8.72
N GLN A 215 -17.63 3.75 9.86
CA GLN A 215 -18.46 4.31 10.94
C GLN A 215 -19.16 5.62 10.54
N ALA A 216 -18.61 6.38 9.59
CA ALA A 216 -19.30 7.54 9.04
C ALA A 216 -20.54 7.18 8.21
N CYS A 217 -20.64 5.93 7.76
CA CYS A 217 -21.77 5.40 7.01
C CYS A 217 -22.88 4.90 7.94
N HIS A 218 -24.10 4.77 7.41
CA HIS A 218 -25.26 4.29 8.17
C HIS A 218 -25.02 2.85 8.74
N PRO A 219 -25.40 2.54 9.99
CA PRO A 219 -25.15 1.23 10.61
C PRO A 219 -25.57 0.02 9.78
N TYR A 220 -26.69 0.08 9.06
CA TYR A 220 -27.15 -0.99 8.17
C TYR A 220 -26.20 -1.35 7.03
N ILE A 221 -25.38 -0.42 6.53
CA ILE A 221 -24.44 -0.70 5.42
C ILE A 221 -23.04 -1.08 5.89
N GLN A 222 -22.71 -0.81 7.17
CA GLN A 222 -21.39 -1.12 7.73
C GLN A 222 -20.99 -2.60 7.60
N PRO A 223 -21.85 -3.60 7.91
CA PRO A 223 -21.47 -5.00 7.78
C PRO A 223 -21.10 -5.38 6.33
N VAL A 224 -21.82 -4.82 5.36
CA VAL A 224 -21.61 -5.08 3.93
C VAL A 224 -20.31 -4.43 3.44
N LEU A 225 -19.97 -3.25 3.95
CA LEU A 225 -18.70 -2.58 3.67
C LEU A 225 -17.50 -3.41 4.17
N TYR A 226 -17.58 -3.97 5.38
CA TYR A 226 -16.52 -4.81 5.94
C TYR A 226 -16.38 -6.16 5.22
N GLN A 227 -17.46 -6.69 4.65
CA GLN A 227 -17.45 -7.91 3.85
C GLN A 227 -16.81 -7.72 2.46
N SER A 228 -16.63 -6.48 2.02
CA SER A 228 -16.12 -6.16 0.68
C SER A 228 -15.13 -5.00 0.74
N ILE A 229 -13.97 -5.25 1.35
CA ILE A 229 -12.85 -4.31 1.36
C ILE A 229 -11.95 -4.61 0.17
N ILE A 230 -11.85 -3.68 -0.78
CA ILE A 230 -11.04 -3.82 -1.99
C ILE A 230 -9.73 -3.05 -1.79
N LEU A 231 -8.60 -3.73 -1.87
CA LEU A 231 -7.28 -3.13 -1.80
C LEU A 231 -6.75 -2.76 -3.18
N THR A 232 -6.22 -1.56 -3.28
CA THR A 232 -5.60 -1.07 -4.50
C THR A 232 -4.49 -0.05 -4.25
N GLY A 233 -3.72 0.27 -5.29
CA GLY A 233 -2.55 1.15 -5.21
C GLY A 233 -1.23 0.39 -5.12
N GLY A 234 -0.12 1.10 -5.35
CA GLY A 234 1.21 0.49 -5.37
C GLY A 234 1.71 0.06 -4.00
N SER A 235 1.33 0.76 -2.93
CA SER A 235 1.82 0.44 -1.57
C SER A 235 1.19 -0.84 -1.01
N THR A 236 0.10 -1.35 -1.59
CA THR A 236 -0.49 -2.64 -1.16
C THR A 236 0.29 -3.85 -1.66
N LEU A 237 1.29 -3.65 -2.54
CA LEU A 237 2.13 -4.72 -3.08
C LEU A 237 3.17 -5.24 -2.10
N PHE A 238 3.34 -4.60 -0.93
CA PHE A 238 4.21 -5.15 0.10
C PHE A 238 3.74 -6.56 0.48
N PRO A 239 4.65 -7.53 0.58
CA PRO A 239 4.31 -8.88 1.02
C PRO A 239 3.63 -8.86 2.40
N ARG A 240 2.60 -9.70 2.57
CA ARG A 240 1.75 -9.83 3.77
C ARG A 240 0.91 -8.60 4.15
N PHE A 241 0.81 -7.59 3.29
CA PHE A 241 0.03 -6.38 3.57
C PHE A 241 -1.44 -6.69 3.90
N ALA A 242 -2.10 -7.53 3.10
CA ALA A 242 -3.51 -7.90 3.30
C ALA A 242 -3.73 -8.68 4.61
N GLU A 243 -2.86 -9.66 4.91
CA GLU A 243 -2.92 -10.45 6.13
C GLU A 243 -2.74 -9.57 7.38
N ARG A 244 -1.75 -8.66 7.35
CA ARG A 244 -1.53 -7.71 8.43
C ARG A 244 -2.76 -6.83 8.63
N LEU A 245 -3.28 -6.25 7.55
CA LEU A 245 -4.44 -5.37 7.62
C LEU A 245 -5.68 -6.09 8.16
N GLN A 246 -5.90 -7.36 7.77
CA GLN A 246 -7.01 -8.15 8.30
C GLN A 246 -6.91 -8.33 9.81
N ARG A 247 -5.71 -8.62 10.32
CA ARG A 247 -5.49 -8.80 11.74
C ARG A 247 -5.58 -7.49 12.53
N GLU A 248 -5.17 -6.36 11.95
CA GLU A 248 -5.33 -5.03 12.56
C GLU A 248 -6.80 -4.58 12.58
N LEU A 249 -7.57 -4.90 11.53
CA LEU A 249 -8.98 -4.55 11.48
C LEU A 249 -9.84 -5.41 12.41
N ARG A 250 -9.52 -6.70 12.55
CA ARG A 250 -10.35 -7.64 13.32
C ARG A 250 -10.68 -7.17 14.75
N PRO A 251 -9.75 -6.66 15.58
CA PRO A 251 -10.05 -6.18 16.93
C PRO A 251 -10.83 -4.86 16.96
N LEU A 252 -10.81 -4.07 15.87
CA LEU A 252 -11.52 -2.79 15.79
C LEU A 252 -12.96 -2.95 15.28
N VAL A 253 -13.28 -4.09 14.67
CA VAL A 253 -14.58 -4.36 14.05
C VAL A 253 -15.40 -5.29 14.94
N PRO A 254 -16.71 -5.02 15.14
CA PRO A 254 -17.61 -5.91 15.88
C PRO A 254 -17.53 -7.36 15.39
N GLU A 255 -17.63 -8.32 16.32
CA GLU A 255 -17.47 -9.75 16.02
C GLU A 255 -18.54 -10.29 15.07
N GLU A 256 -19.72 -9.67 15.03
CA GLU A 256 -20.81 -10.07 14.15
C GLU A 256 -20.50 -9.75 12.69
N TYR A 257 -19.56 -8.84 12.41
CA TYR A 257 -19.25 -8.40 11.06
C TYR A 257 -18.13 -9.25 10.47
N GLN A 258 -18.40 -9.84 9.30
CA GLN A 258 -17.40 -10.60 8.57
C GLN A 258 -16.46 -9.64 7.82
N VAL A 259 -15.19 -9.60 8.23
CA VAL A 259 -14.15 -8.82 7.52
C VAL A 259 -13.55 -9.66 6.40
N LYS A 260 -13.68 -9.19 5.16
CA LYS A 260 -13.06 -9.82 3.98
C LYS A 260 -12.33 -8.77 3.16
N ILE A 261 -11.03 -9.01 3.01
CA ILE A 261 -10.11 -8.18 2.24
C ILE A 261 -9.85 -8.85 0.90
N ILE A 262 -9.99 -8.08 -0.17
CA ILE A 262 -9.90 -8.54 -1.54
C ILE A 262 -8.80 -7.75 -2.22
N SER A 263 -7.69 -8.43 -2.52
CA SER A 263 -6.60 -7.87 -3.30
C SER A 263 -6.89 -8.03 -4.79
N GLN A 264 -6.69 -6.95 -5.55
CA GLN A 264 -6.74 -7.01 -7.01
C GLN A 264 -5.54 -7.78 -7.57
N GLU A 265 -5.71 -8.47 -8.71
CA GLU A 265 -4.61 -9.18 -9.38
C GLU A 265 -3.49 -8.23 -9.80
N ASN A 266 -3.83 -7.01 -10.23
CA ASN A 266 -2.88 -5.99 -10.65
C ASN A 266 -3.27 -4.61 -10.08
N PRO A 267 -2.95 -4.33 -8.80
CA PRO A 267 -3.35 -3.10 -8.12
C PRO A 267 -2.88 -1.80 -8.82
N ILE A 268 -1.73 -1.83 -9.50
CA ILE A 268 -1.17 -0.67 -10.22
C ILE A 268 -2.02 -0.30 -11.44
N LEU A 269 -2.42 -1.31 -12.23
CA LEU A 269 -3.19 -1.09 -13.46
C LEU A 269 -4.69 -1.04 -13.22
N GLY A 270 -5.13 -1.26 -11.97
CA GLY A 270 -6.54 -1.43 -11.67
C GLY A 270 -7.39 -0.19 -11.95
N VAL A 271 -6.87 1.01 -11.63
CA VAL A 271 -7.53 2.27 -12.00
C VAL A 271 -7.69 2.34 -13.52
N TRP A 272 -6.61 2.07 -14.26
CA TRP A 272 -6.64 2.24 -15.71
C TRP A 272 -7.59 1.24 -16.37
N ARG A 273 -7.56 -0.02 -15.94
CA ARG A 273 -8.43 -1.10 -16.44
C ARG A 273 -9.89 -0.80 -16.14
N GLY A 274 -10.20 -0.42 -14.90
CA GLY A 274 -11.55 -0.01 -14.54
C GLY A 274 -12.05 1.17 -15.37
N GLY A 275 -11.17 2.11 -15.71
CA GLY A 275 -11.53 3.30 -16.48
C GLY A 275 -11.85 2.94 -17.92
N SER A 276 -11.09 2.00 -18.49
CA SER A 276 -11.37 1.42 -19.80
C SER A 276 -12.71 0.69 -19.84
N VAL A 277 -13.05 -0.06 -18.77
CA VAL A 277 -14.34 -0.74 -18.65
C VAL A 277 -15.48 0.27 -18.52
N LEU A 278 -15.33 1.29 -17.67
CA LEU A 278 -16.31 2.35 -17.49
C LEU A 278 -16.55 3.11 -18.80
N ALA A 279 -15.50 3.46 -19.53
CA ALA A 279 -15.59 4.15 -20.82
C ALA A 279 -16.26 3.30 -21.91
N SER A 280 -16.21 1.97 -21.78
CA SER A 280 -16.89 1.03 -22.69
C SER A 280 -18.34 0.74 -22.27
N SER A 281 -18.78 1.21 -21.10
CA SER A 281 -20.11 0.94 -20.57
C SER A 281 -21.17 1.82 -21.25
N PRO A 282 -22.43 1.34 -21.37
CA PRO A 282 -23.52 2.15 -21.93
C PRO A 282 -23.87 3.37 -21.06
N ASP A 283 -23.54 3.33 -19.77
CA ASP A 283 -23.83 4.41 -18.83
C ASP A 283 -22.84 5.59 -18.95
N PHE A 284 -21.72 5.40 -19.65
CA PHE A 284 -20.65 6.39 -19.79
C PHE A 284 -21.16 7.74 -20.34
N ASP A 285 -22.03 7.69 -21.36
CA ASP A 285 -22.60 8.88 -21.98
C ASP A 285 -23.41 9.71 -20.97
N SER A 286 -24.09 9.03 -20.04
CA SER A 286 -24.85 9.69 -18.98
C SER A 286 -23.96 10.30 -17.89
N MET A 287 -22.77 9.73 -17.66
CA MET A 287 -21.85 10.19 -16.62
C MET A 287 -20.94 11.34 -17.08
N CYS A 288 -20.77 11.53 -18.39
CA CYS A 288 -19.91 12.57 -18.95
C CYS A 288 -20.51 13.98 -18.87
N VAL A 289 -19.62 14.99 -18.78
CA VAL A 289 -19.98 16.40 -19.01
C VAL A 289 -19.42 16.82 -20.37
N THR A 290 -20.29 17.36 -21.22
CA THR A 290 -19.90 17.85 -22.55
C THR A 290 -19.24 19.22 -22.46
N LYS A 291 -18.41 19.56 -23.45
CA LYS A 291 -17.77 20.88 -23.53
C LYS A 291 -18.79 22.03 -23.54
N SER A 292 -19.88 21.90 -24.29
CA SER A 292 -20.94 22.92 -24.36
C SER A 292 -21.61 23.13 -23.00
N GLU A 293 -21.93 22.05 -22.27
CA GLU A 293 -22.49 22.16 -20.91
C GLU A 293 -21.53 22.86 -19.94
N TYR A 294 -20.22 22.61 -20.09
CA TYR A 294 -19.21 23.27 -19.28
C TYR A 294 -19.03 24.74 -19.65
N GLU A 295 -19.10 25.11 -20.93
CA GLU A 295 -19.00 26.50 -21.36
C GLU A 295 -20.19 27.34 -20.87
N GLU A 296 -21.38 26.75 -20.79
CA GLU A 296 -22.60 27.43 -20.31
C GLU A 296 -22.66 27.57 -18.79
N MET A 297 -22.36 26.50 -18.04
CA MET A 297 -22.56 26.43 -16.59
C MET A 297 -21.26 26.48 -15.78
N GLY A 298 -20.11 26.44 -16.46
CA GLY A 298 -18.79 26.42 -15.85
C GLY A 298 -18.60 25.26 -14.86
N SER A 299 -17.80 25.52 -13.84
CA SER A 299 -17.47 24.55 -12.79
C SER A 299 -18.66 24.08 -11.95
N ALA A 300 -19.78 24.81 -11.96
CA ALA A 300 -20.98 24.44 -11.20
C ALA A 300 -21.63 23.16 -11.75
N ARG A 301 -21.55 22.92 -13.06
CA ARG A 301 -22.04 21.70 -13.69
C ARG A 301 -21.28 20.47 -13.19
N CYS A 302 -19.96 20.54 -13.15
CA CYS A 302 -19.12 19.47 -12.63
C CYS A 302 -19.40 19.24 -11.13
N ARG A 303 -19.57 20.31 -10.33
CA ARG A 303 -19.89 20.17 -8.91
C ARG A 303 -21.19 19.42 -8.68
N ARG A 304 -22.27 19.80 -9.36
CA ARG A 304 -23.58 19.13 -9.22
C ARG A 304 -23.59 17.69 -9.71
N ARG A 305 -22.74 17.35 -10.68
CA ARG A 305 -22.72 16.01 -11.29
C ARG A 305 -21.86 15.03 -10.51
N PHE A 306 -20.72 15.47 -10.00
CA PHE A 306 -19.71 14.57 -9.39
C PHE A 306 -19.61 14.73 -7.86
N PHE A 307 -20.25 15.73 -7.26
CA PHE A 307 -20.23 15.97 -5.82
C PHE A 307 -21.65 16.02 -5.30
N HIS A 308 -22.10 14.87 -4.81
CA HIS A 308 -23.26 14.75 -3.94
C HIS A 308 -22.81 14.83 -2.48
#